data_AF-A0A7K3KR18-F1
#
_entry.id   AF-A0A7K3KR18-F1
#
_cell.length_a   1.000
_cell.length_b   1.000
_cell.length_c   1.000
_cell.angle_alpha   90.00
_cell.angle_beta   90.00
_cell.angle_gamma   90.00
#
_symmetry.space_group_name_H-M   'P 1'
#
loop_
_entity.id
_entity.type
_entity.pdbx_description
1 polymer ?
#
loop_
_entity_poly.entity_id
_entity_poly.type
_entity_poly.pdbx_seq_one_letter_code
_entity_poly.pdbx_strand_id
1 'polypeptide(L)'
;QSGLSMLFRKVLKSFSKEELPLYYSLQSSPAFLEMLVNLRAELVTANLTCEDLPESPKNAELSAILGRFEEELSLSYANFSEFQYFIQSINEGKFNQVLHEAVIIIDGYTRFTAEEESFISALHSAGSEIVIGTYARSSDYKLTDFSLSVYTNALEMMQRFRNKFSAQISPVSNRTSDTVHDKLTRLIELETNFLQER
;
A
#
# COMPACT_ATOMS: atom_id res chain seq x y z
N GLN A 1 11.79 18.29 -1.40
CA GLN A 1 11.61 19.37 -0.42
C GLN A 1 10.93 20.62 -1.00
N SER A 2 11.36 21.17 -2.14
CA SER A 2 10.77 22.42 -2.71
C SER A 2 9.25 22.38 -3.00
N GLY A 3 8.70 21.25 -3.43
CA GLY A 3 7.26 21.13 -3.77
C GLY A 3 6.30 21.19 -2.56
N LEU A 4 6.65 20.57 -1.44
CA LEU A 4 5.82 20.58 -0.22
C LEU A 4 5.79 21.99 0.40
N SER A 5 6.93 22.68 0.44
CA SER A 5 7.01 24.06 0.95
C SER A 5 6.19 25.04 0.08
N MET A 6 6.08 24.80 -1.23
CA MET A 6 5.21 25.57 -2.12
C MET A 6 3.72 25.30 -1.87
N LEU A 7 3.33 24.05 -1.62
CA LEU A 7 1.95 23.70 -1.27
C LEU A 7 1.57 24.28 0.10
N PHE A 8 2.44 24.18 1.11
CA PHE A 8 2.23 24.84 2.41
C PHE A 8 2.05 26.35 2.24
N ARG A 9 2.83 26.99 1.36
CA ARG A 9 2.66 28.42 1.08
C ARG A 9 1.32 28.74 0.42
N LYS A 10 0.80 27.87 -0.44
CA LYS A 10 -0.53 28.02 -1.04
C LYS A 10 -1.63 27.88 0.02
N VAL A 11 -1.53 26.85 0.86
CA VAL A 11 -2.44 26.57 1.98
C VAL A 11 -2.45 27.73 2.96
N LEU A 12 -1.29 28.22 3.39
CA LEU A 12 -1.19 29.35 4.32
C LEU A 12 -1.83 30.63 3.79
N LYS A 13 -1.78 30.86 2.47
CA LYS A 13 -2.45 32.00 1.82
C LYS A 13 -3.97 31.88 1.73
N SER A 14 -4.53 30.69 1.88
CA SER A 14 -6.00 30.50 1.86
C SER A 14 -6.65 30.80 3.21
N PHE A 15 -5.86 30.89 4.28
CA PHE A 15 -6.33 31.28 5.60
C PHE A 15 -6.46 32.80 5.76
N SER A 16 -7.52 33.21 6.43
CA SER A 16 -7.76 34.58 6.88
C SER A 16 -7.02 34.90 8.19
N LYS A 17 -6.97 36.18 8.55
CA LYS A 17 -6.31 36.63 9.79
C LYS A 17 -7.08 36.22 11.03
N GLU A 18 -8.39 36.05 10.90
CA GLU A 18 -9.29 35.56 11.94
C GLU A 18 -9.07 34.06 12.24
N GLU A 19 -8.67 33.27 11.23
CA GLU A 19 -8.44 31.83 11.36
C GLU A 19 -7.05 31.47 11.89
N LEU A 20 -6.02 32.28 11.63
CA LEU A 20 -4.64 32.03 12.08
C LEU A 20 -4.02 33.23 12.84
N PRO A 21 -4.61 33.69 13.95
CA PRO A 21 -4.14 34.89 14.63
C PRO A 21 -2.67 34.83 15.08
N LEU A 22 -2.11 33.64 15.38
CA LEU A 22 -0.72 33.48 15.82
C LEU A 22 0.27 33.33 14.66
N TYR A 23 -0.07 32.55 13.63
CA TYR A 23 0.85 32.25 12.53
C TYR A 23 0.61 33.03 11.22
N TYR A 24 -0.42 33.87 11.13
CA TYR A 24 -0.73 34.67 9.93
C TYR A 24 0.44 35.57 9.47
N SER A 25 1.19 36.15 10.40
CA SER A 25 2.36 36.98 10.07
C SER A 25 3.55 36.18 9.53
N LEU A 26 3.57 34.87 9.77
CA LEU A 26 4.67 33.96 9.43
C LEU A 26 4.43 33.21 8.11
N GLN A 27 3.32 33.47 7.41
CA GLN A 27 2.94 32.77 6.17
C GLN A 27 3.96 32.88 5.03
N SER A 28 4.80 33.93 5.05
CA SER A 28 5.88 34.12 4.06
C SER A 28 7.27 33.79 4.60
N SER A 29 7.38 33.32 5.85
CA SER A 29 8.66 33.01 6.49
C SER A 29 9.17 31.64 6.00
N PRO A 30 10.36 31.58 5.36
CA PRO A 30 10.94 30.31 4.94
C PRO A 30 11.22 29.37 6.11
N ALA A 31 11.64 29.89 7.26
CA ALA A 31 11.91 29.09 8.45
C ALA A 31 10.63 28.44 9.03
N PHE A 32 9.49 29.12 8.89
CA PHE A 32 8.21 28.57 9.32
C PHE A 32 7.73 27.46 8.39
N LEU A 33 7.91 27.62 7.08
CA LEU A 33 7.61 26.59 6.08
C LEU A 33 8.45 25.32 6.31
N GLU A 34 9.75 25.46 6.56
CA GLU A 34 10.62 24.32 6.88
C GLU A 34 10.19 23.63 8.18
N MET A 35 9.78 24.39 9.20
CA MET A 35 9.24 23.82 10.43
C MET A 35 7.98 22.98 10.18
N LEU A 36 7.05 23.46 9.35
CA LEU A 36 5.84 22.71 9.00
C LEU A 36 6.16 21.41 8.23
N VAL A 37 7.11 21.46 7.31
CA VAL A 37 7.56 20.26 6.57
C VAL A 37 8.19 19.24 7.51
N ASN A 38 9.04 19.67 8.44
CA ASN A 38 9.67 18.79 9.41
C ASN A 38 8.66 18.21 10.41
N LEU A 39 7.75 19.03 10.93
CA LEU A 39 6.69 18.60 11.84
C LEU A 39 5.81 17.52 11.19
N ARG A 40 5.42 17.70 9.92
CA ARG A 40 4.68 16.68 9.17
C ARG A 40 5.48 15.38 9.04
N ALA A 41 6.76 15.47 8.69
CA ALA A 41 7.61 14.28 8.55
C ALA A 41 7.75 13.52 9.88
N GLU A 42 7.86 14.24 10.99
CA GLU A 42 7.89 13.66 12.33
C GLU A 42 6.57 12.97 12.69
N LEU A 43 5.42 13.60 12.42
CA LEU A 43 4.10 13.00 12.66
C LEU A 43 3.90 11.71 11.85
N VAL A 44 4.26 11.73 10.57
CA VAL A 44 4.20 10.53 9.70
C VAL A 44 5.12 9.42 10.22
N THR A 45 6.35 9.77 10.63
CA THR A 45 7.32 8.80 11.16
C THR A 45 6.85 8.18 12.48
N ALA A 46 6.15 8.97 13.30
CA ALA A 46 5.58 8.52 14.57
C ALA A 46 4.22 7.82 14.43
N ASN A 47 3.67 7.71 13.22
CA ASN A 47 2.32 7.20 12.95
C ASN A 47 1.23 7.97 13.75
N LEU A 48 1.39 9.29 13.84
CA LEU A 48 0.48 10.22 14.50
C LEU A 48 -0.20 11.12 13.46
N THR A 49 -1.39 11.60 13.82
CA THR A 49 -2.21 12.51 13.00
C THR A 49 -2.16 13.94 13.55
N CYS A 50 -2.67 14.90 12.77
CA CYS A 50 -2.76 16.29 13.22
C CYS A 50 -3.69 16.49 14.43
N GLU A 51 -4.55 15.52 14.75
CA GLU A 51 -5.44 15.51 15.91
C GLU A 51 -4.74 15.03 17.19
N ASP A 52 -3.58 14.35 17.05
CA ASP A 52 -2.80 13.84 18.18
C ASP A 52 -1.85 14.90 18.78
N LEU A 53 -1.88 16.13 18.26
CA LEU A 53 -1.10 17.24 18.80
C LEU A 53 -1.67 17.70 20.15
N PRO A 54 -0.82 18.08 21.13
CA PRO A 54 -1.29 18.43 22.45
C PRO A 54 -2.15 19.70 22.44
N GLU A 55 -3.23 19.72 23.21
CA GLU A 55 -4.17 20.83 23.30
C GLU A 55 -3.49 22.14 23.72
N SER A 56 -3.27 23.02 22.75
CA SER A 56 -2.79 24.39 22.97
C SER A 56 -3.27 25.30 21.84
N PRO A 57 -3.45 26.61 22.08
CA PRO A 57 -3.90 27.52 21.03
C PRO A 57 -2.92 27.59 19.84
N LYS A 58 -1.63 27.33 20.08
CA LYS A 58 -0.62 27.21 19.02
C LYS A 58 -0.79 25.93 18.22
N ASN A 59 -1.05 24.80 18.89
CA ASN A 59 -1.18 23.52 18.23
C ASN A 59 -2.52 23.41 17.50
N ALA A 60 -3.58 24.03 17.99
CA ALA A 60 -4.85 24.12 17.29
C ALA A 60 -4.70 24.79 15.90
N GLU A 61 -3.94 25.89 15.82
CA GLU A 61 -3.62 26.51 14.52
C GLU A 61 -2.74 25.60 13.64
N LEU A 62 -1.75 24.90 14.22
CA LEU A 62 -0.92 23.96 13.47
C LEU A 62 -1.72 22.76 12.95
N SER A 63 -2.62 22.20 13.75
CA SER A 63 -3.54 21.14 13.36
C SER A 63 -4.46 21.59 12.22
N ALA A 64 -4.99 22.82 12.28
CA ALA A 64 -5.79 23.39 11.20
C ALA A 64 -4.99 23.56 9.90
N ILE A 65 -3.75 24.07 9.98
CA ILE A 65 -2.85 24.21 8.83
C ILE A 65 -2.53 22.84 8.23
N LEU A 66 -2.17 21.86 9.06
CA LEU A 66 -1.84 20.50 8.63
C LEU A 66 -3.06 19.77 8.05
N GLY A 67 -4.25 19.93 8.64
CA GLY A 67 -5.50 19.36 8.13
C GLY A 67 -5.86 19.88 6.74
N ARG A 68 -5.89 21.21 6.56
CA ARG A 68 -6.08 21.84 5.24
C ARG A 68 -4.98 21.49 4.25
N PHE A 69 -3.75 21.29 4.74
CA PHE A 69 -2.65 20.83 3.91
C PHE A 69 -2.87 19.40 3.44
N GLU A 70 -3.28 18.47 4.29
CA GLU A 70 -3.60 17.10 3.90
C GLU A 70 -4.84 17.06 2.98
N GLU A 71 -5.82 17.92 3.17
CA GLU A 71 -6.95 18.09 2.25
C GLU A 71 -6.47 18.57 0.86
N GLU A 72 -5.68 19.64 0.78
CA GLU A 72 -5.12 20.14 -0.48
C GLU A 72 -4.10 19.17 -1.10
N LEU A 73 -3.36 18.43 -0.28
CA LEU A 73 -2.47 17.36 -0.71
C LEU A 73 -3.31 16.21 -1.27
N SER A 74 -4.40 15.81 -0.64
CA SER A 74 -5.31 14.81 -1.20
C SER A 74 -5.95 15.30 -2.50
N LEU A 75 -6.38 16.56 -2.60
CA LEU A 75 -6.97 17.08 -3.84
C LEU A 75 -5.93 17.23 -4.97
N SER A 76 -4.70 17.62 -4.64
CA SER A 76 -3.63 17.86 -5.62
C SER A 76 -2.78 16.62 -5.93
N TYR A 77 -2.67 15.67 -5.00
CA TYR A 77 -1.82 14.46 -5.06
C TYR A 77 -2.58 13.14 -4.92
N ALA A 78 -3.86 13.09 -4.55
CA ALA A 78 -4.65 11.85 -4.75
C ALA A 78 -4.82 11.52 -6.23
N ASN A 79 -4.49 12.46 -7.13
CA ASN A 79 -4.34 12.21 -8.57
C ASN A 79 -2.93 11.76 -9.00
N PHE A 80 -1.96 11.59 -8.09
CA PHE A 80 -0.55 11.34 -8.45
C PHE A 80 0.19 10.40 -7.50
N SER A 81 -0.38 9.23 -7.20
CA SER A 81 0.49 8.05 -7.24
C SER A 81 0.69 7.75 -8.73
N GLU A 82 1.94 7.78 -9.23
CA GLU A 82 2.23 7.38 -10.62
C GLU A 82 1.61 5.99 -10.91
N PHE A 83 1.53 5.16 -9.88
CA PHE A 83 0.88 3.85 -9.91
C PHE A 83 -0.66 3.95 -10.05
N GLN A 84 -1.34 4.84 -9.31
CA GLN A 84 -2.78 5.07 -9.49
C GLN A 84 -3.10 5.69 -10.86
N TYR A 85 -2.28 6.63 -11.33
CA TYR A 85 -2.43 7.19 -12.69
C TYR A 85 -2.26 6.10 -13.76
N PHE A 86 -1.35 5.16 -13.53
CA PHE A 86 -1.16 4.01 -14.40
C PHE A 86 -2.37 3.06 -14.39
N ILE A 87 -2.88 2.70 -13.21
CA ILE A 87 -4.12 1.91 -13.05
C ILE A 87 -5.28 2.59 -13.79
N GLN A 88 -5.45 3.89 -13.59
CA GLN A 88 -6.50 4.68 -14.23
C GLN A 88 -6.34 4.71 -15.76
N SER A 89 -5.11 4.86 -16.26
CA SER A 89 -4.82 4.83 -17.69
C SER A 89 -5.10 3.47 -18.33
N ILE A 90 -4.92 2.37 -17.58
CA ILE A 90 -5.32 1.02 -18.00
C ILE A 90 -6.85 0.93 -18.06
N ASN A 91 -7.56 1.39 -17.02
CA ASN A 91 -9.03 1.41 -17.00
C ASN A 91 -9.64 2.27 -18.10
N GLU A 92 -8.99 3.37 -18.48
CA GLU A 92 -9.36 4.22 -19.61
C GLU A 92 -9.11 3.56 -20.98
N GLY A 93 -8.54 2.36 -20.99
CA GLY A 93 -8.36 1.54 -22.20
C GLY A 93 -7.20 1.97 -23.09
N LYS A 94 -6.31 2.87 -22.60
CA LYS A 94 -5.15 3.36 -23.37
C LYS A 94 -4.19 2.24 -23.78
N PHE A 95 -4.19 1.12 -23.05
CA PHE A 95 -3.27 0.00 -23.24
C PHE A 95 -3.96 -1.32 -23.59
N ASN A 96 -5.28 -1.36 -23.79
CA ASN A 96 -6.02 -2.61 -23.98
C ASN A 96 -5.48 -3.47 -25.13
N GLN A 97 -5.05 -2.86 -26.24
CA GLN A 97 -4.51 -3.60 -27.38
C GLN A 97 -3.19 -4.31 -27.06
N VAL A 98 -2.31 -3.65 -26.31
CA VAL A 98 -1.01 -4.22 -25.90
C VAL A 98 -1.20 -5.25 -24.79
N LEU A 99 -2.08 -4.95 -23.84
CA LEU A 99 -2.37 -5.78 -22.68
C LEU A 99 -3.09 -7.08 -23.06
N HIS A 100 -3.96 -7.07 -24.08
CA HIS A 100 -4.61 -8.26 -24.59
C HIS A 100 -3.63 -9.25 -25.24
N GLU A 101 -2.53 -8.75 -25.81
CA GLU A 101 -1.48 -9.60 -26.42
C GLU A 101 -0.37 -9.97 -25.42
N ALA A 102 -0.46 -9.49 -24.17
CA ALA A 102 0.55 -9.69 -23.15
C ALA A 102 0.11 -10.72 -22.10
N VAL A 103 1.07 -11.55 -21.67
CA VAL A 103 0.94 -12.44 -20.51
C VAL A 103 1.78 -11.89 -19.38
N ILE A 104 1.17 -11.67 -18.22
CA ILE A 104 1.81 -11.07 -17.05
C ILE A 104 2.07 -12.16 -16.02
N ILE A 105 3.35 -12.40 -15.72
CA ILE A 105 3.78 -13.38 -14.72
C ILE A 105 4.26 -12.65 -13.47
N ILE A 106 3.61 -12.91 -12.34
CA ILE A 106 3.96 -12.34 -11.03
C ILE A 106 4.42 -13.49 -10.15
N ASP A 107 5.68 -13.49 -9.71
CA ASP A 107 6.24 -14.53 -8.84
C ASP A 107 6.89 -13.90 -7.59
N GLY A 108 6.92 -14.65 -6.49
CA GLY A 108 7.58 -14.26 -5.24
C GLY A 108 6.73 -13.44 -4.27
N TYR A 109 5.46 -13.17 -4.59
CA TYR A 109 4.56 -12.44 -3.70
C TYR A 109 3.79 -13.40 -2.77
N THR A 110 3.80 -13.08 -1.48
CA THR A 110 3.06 -13.79 -0.42
C THR A 110 1.85 -12.99 0.09
N ARG A 111 1.77 -11.70 -0.27
CA ARG A 111 0.68 -10.79 0.06
C ARG A 111 0.63 -9.65 -0.96
N PHE A 112 -0.58 -9.20 -1.28
CA PHE A 112 -0.83 -7.96 -2.01
C PHE A 112 -1.45 -6.91 -1.10
N THR A 113 -1.10 -5.66 -1.34
CA THR A 113 -1.76 -4.46 -0.81
C THR A 113 -3.05 -4.18 -1.58
N ALA A 114 -3.92 -3.33 -1.03
CA ALA A 114 -5.17 -2.95 -1.71
C ALA A 114 -4.92 -2.25 -3.06
N GLU A 115 -3.82 -1.48 -3.16
CA GLU A 115 -3.41 -0.79 -4.38
C GLU A 115 -2.93 -1.78 -5.45
N GLU A 116 -2.12 -2.77 -5.09
CA GLU A 116 -1.67 -3.82 -6.02
C GLU A 116 -2.83 -4.74 -6.46
N GLU A 117 -3.78 -5.05 -5.58
CA GLU A 117 -4.99 -5.78 -5.96
C GLU A 117 -5.85 -4.99 -6.97
N SER A 118 -5.93 -3.66 -6.82
CA SER A 118 -6.63 -2.79 -7.76
C SER A 118 -5.97 -2.83 -9.14
N PHE A 119 -4.64 -2.85 -9.17
CA PHE A 119 -3.87 -3.02 -10.40
C PHE A 119 -4.13 -4.36 -11.09
N ILE A 120 -4.10 -5.47 -10.36
CA ILE A 120 -4.45 -6.80 -10.92
C ILE A 120 -5.88 -6.79 -11.48
N SER A 121 -6.80 -6.11 -10.79
CA SER A 121 -8.19 -5.97 -11.23
C SER A 121 -8.31 -5.19 -12.54
N ALA A 122 -7.53 -4.11 -12.68
CA ALA A 122 -7.47 -3.30 -13.91
C ALA A 122 -6.89 -4.08 -15.09
N LEU A 123 -5.79 -4.83 -14.87
CA LEU A 123 -5.18 -5.68 -15.88
C LEU A 123 -6.11 -6.80 -16.35
N HIS A 124 -6.78 -7.47 -15.42
CA HIS A 124 -7.76 -8.51 -15.73
C HIS A 124 -8.92 -7.94 -16.55
N SER A 125 -9.40 -6.75 -16.20
CA SER A 125 -10.49 -6.07 -16.92
C SER A 125 -10.06 -5.59 -18.31
N ALA A 126 -8.77 -5.27 -18.50
CA ALA A 126 -8.19 -4.92 -19.80
C ALA A 126 -7.98 -6.14 -20.72
N GLY A 127 -8.19 -7.36 -20.23
CA GLY A 127 -8.11 -8.60 -21.01
C GLY A 127 -6.73 -9.27 -21.03
N SER A 128 -5.81 -8.88 -20.14
CA SER A 128 -4.52 -9.56 -20.00
C SER A 128 -4.66 -10.92 -19.34
N GLU A 129 -3.89 -11.89 -19.82
CA GLU A 129 -3.70 -13.16 -19.11
C GLU A 129 -2.70 -12.95 -17.97
N ILE A 130 -3.11 -13.27 -16.73
CA ILE A 130 -2.31 -13.06 -15.53
C ILE A 130 -2.03 -14.41 -14.87
N VAL A 131 -0.75 -14.71 -14.66
CA VAL A 131 -0.29 -15.91 -13.96
C VAL A 131 0.44 -15.49 -12.70
N ILE A 132 -0.07 -15.92 -11.54
CA ILE A 132 0.54 -15.61 -10.23
C ILE A 132 1.18 -16.89 -9.68
N GLY A 133 2.51 -16.88 -9.58
CA GLY A 133 3.31 -17.87 -8.87
C GLY A 133 3.34 -17.54 -7.38
N THR A 134 2.96 -18.53 -6.56
CA THR A 134 3.08 -18.40 -5.12
C THR A 134 3.48 -19.74 -4.50
N TYR A 135 4.17 -19.66 -3.37
CA TYR A 135 4.66 -20.83 -2.64
C TYR A 135 3.65 -21.20 -1.57
N ALA A 136 2.99 -22.34 -1.76
CA ALA A 136 2.09 -22.93 -0.78
C ALA A 136 2.15 -24.46 -0.89
N ARG A 137 1.93 -25.13 0.24
CA ARG A 137 1.85 -26.59 0.27
C ARG A 137 0.47 -27.05 -0.19
N SER A 138 0.42 -28.02 -1.09
CA SER A 138 -0.85 -28.55 -1.63
C SER A 138 -1.71 -29.26 -0.58
N SER A 139 -1.10 -29.75 0.52
CA SER A 139 -1.83 -30.27 1.69
C SER A 139 -2.52 -29.16 2.49
N ASP A 140 -1.88 -28.00 2.60
CA ASP A 140 -2.34 -26.93 3.48
C ASP A 140 -3.50 -26.14 2.84
N TYR A 141 -3.57 -26.15 1.50
CA TYR A 141 -4.74 -25.65 0.77
C TYR A 141 -6.02 -26.48 1.02
N LYS A 142 -5.89 -27.73 1.51
CA LYS A 142 -7.03 -28.58 1.86
C LYS A 142 -7.46 -28.44 3.33
N LEU A 143 -6.71 -27.68 4.14
CA LEU A 143 -7.06 -27.42 5.52
C LEU A 143 -8.26 -26.46 5.58
N THR A 144 -9.17 -26.72 6.51
CA THR A 144 -10.32 -25.83 6.78
C THR A 144 -9.88 -24.54 7.47
N ASP A 145 -8.72 -24.56 8.12
CA ASP A 145 -8.12 -23.42 8.83
C ASP A 145 -6.69 -23.20 8.36
N PHE A 146 -6.45 -22.08 7.67
CA PHE A 146 -5.14 -21.73 7.11
C PHE A 146 -4.17 -21.17 8.14
N SER A 147 -4.64 -20.78 9.34
CA SER A 147 -3.81 -20.22 10.41
C SER A 147 -2.73 -21.17 10.92
N LEU A 148 -2.87 -22.46 10.61
CA LEU A 148 -1.99 -23.54 11.02
C LEU A 148 -0.82 -23.78 10.05
N SER A 149 -0.75 -23.06 8.93
CA SER A 149 0.34 -23.16 7.95
C SER A 149 1.32 -22.01 8.09
N VAL A 150 2.61 -22.25 7.83
CA VAL A 150 3.59 -21.15 7.68
C VAL A 150 3.31 -20.28 6.44
N TYR A 151 2.43 -20.75 5.55
CA TYR A 151 2.03 -20.09 4.32
C TYR A 151 0.64 -19.42 4.41
N THR A 152 0.13 -19.11 5.61
CA THR A 152 -1.21 -18.52 5.84
C THR A 152 -1.52 -17.37 4.88
N ASN A 153 -0.62 -16.39 4.77
CA ASN A 153 -0.83 -15.20 3.94
C ASN A 153 -1.00 -15.56 2.45
N ALA A 154 -0.21 -16.51 1.96
CA ALA A 154 -0.29 -16.97 0.57
C ALA A 154 -1.58 -17.76 0.32
N LEU A 155 -1.99 -18.63 1.26
CA LEU A 155 -3.24 -19.40 1.17
C LEU A 155 -4.48 -18.49 1.19
N GLU A 156 -4.51 -17.50 2.07
CA GLU A 156 -5.59 -16.51 2.13
C GLU A 156 -5.65 -15.65 0.86
N MET A 157 -4.50 -15.27 0.30
CA MET A 157 -4.41 -14.54 -0.97
C MET A 157 -4.96 -15.39 -2.12
N MET A 158 -4.56 -16.66 -2.20
CA MET A 158 -5.06 -17.61 -3.22
C MET A 158 -6.58 -17.78 -3.13
N GLN A 159 -7.12 -17.90 -1.91
CA GLN A 159 -8.57 -18.00 -1.71
C GLN A 159 -9.29 -16.72 -2.14
N ARG A 160 -8.76 -15.55 -1.76
CA ARG A 160 -9.29 -14.24 -2.18
C ARG A 160 -9.32 -14.09 -3.69
N PHE A 161 -8.23 -14.43 -4.38
CA PHE A 161 -8.17 -14.35 -5.85
C PHE A 161 -9.03 -15.38 -6.55
N ARG A 162 -9.16 -16.60 -6.01
CA ARG A 162 -10.13 -17.57 -6.52
C ARG A 162 -11.55 -17.04 -6.43
N ASN A 163 -11.93 -16.42 -5.31
CA ASN A 163 -13.28 -15.87 -5.15
C ASN A 163 -13.53 -14.62 -6.01
N LYS A 164 -12.54 -13.73 -6.13
CA LYS A 164 -12.66 -12.44 -6.81
C LYS A 164 -12.54 -12.54 -8.34
N PHE A 165 -11.65 -13.40 -8.83
CA PHE A 165 -11.32 -13.52 -10.26
C PHE A 165 -11.66 -14.89 -10.85
N SER A 166 -12.27 -15.81 -10.09
CA SER A 166 -12.50 -17.20 -10.53
C SER A 166 -11.21 -17.91 -10.99
N ALA A 167 -10.07 -17.54 -10.39
CA ALA A 167 -8.75 -18.01 -10.79
C ALA A 167 -8.63 -19.54 -10.68
N GLN A 168 -8.07 -20.16 -11.72
CA GLN A 168 -7.71 -21.57 -11.72
C GLN A 168 -6.40 -21.77 -10.96
N ILE A 169 -6.37 -22.73 -10.04
CA ILE A 169 -5.18 -23.04 -9.24
C ILE A 169 -4.59 -24.34 -9.78
N SER A 170 -3.39 -24.23 -10.34
CA SER A 170 -2.65 -25.36 -10.89
C SER A 170 -1.43 -25.64 -10.02
N PRO A 171 -1.36 -26.78 -9.33
CA PRO A 171 -0.19 -27.12 -8.52
C PRO A 171 0.99 -27.46 -9.42
N VAL A 172 2.07 -26.69 -9.33
CA VAL A 172 3.33 -26.98 -10.02
C VAL A 172 4.25 -27.72 -9.06
N SER A 173 4.46 -29.02 -9.30
CA SER A 173 5.37 -29.84 -8.49
C SER A 173 6.68 -30.07 -9.24
N ASN A 174 7.60 -29.10 -9.20
CA ASN A 174 8.95 -29.33 -9.72
C ASN A 174 9.77 -30.11 -8.69
N ARG A 175 9.75 -31.45 -8.82
CA ARG A 175 10.63 -32.35 -8.04
C ARG A 175 12.02 -32.40 -8.65
N THR A 176 12.83 -31.36 -8.47
CA THR A 176 14.29 -31.47 -8.63
C THR A 176 15.01 -30.28 -7.98
N SER A 177 15.18 -30.30 -6.65
CA SER A 177 16.38 -29.72 -6.06
C SER A 177 16.59 -30.23 -4.63
N ASP A 178 17.55 -31.15 -4.44
CA ASP A 178 18.09 -31.53 -3.13
C ASP A 178 18.98 -30.38 -2.61
N THR A 179 18.38 -29.26 -2.24
CA THR A 179 19.11 -28.09 -1.71
C THR A 179 19.01 -28.01 -0.19
N VAL A 180 20.00 -27.37 0.44
CA VAL A 180 20.05 -27.13 1.89
C VAL A 180 18.81 -26.36 2.38
N HIS A 181 18.26 -25.50 1.52
CA HIS A 181 17.05 -24.73 1.81
C HIS A 181 15.81 -25.62 2.01
N ASP A 182 15.66 -26.70 1.24
CA ASP A 182 14.52 -27.63 1.40
C ASP A 182 14.56 -28.34 2.77
N LYS A 183 15.76 -28.67 3.25
CA LYS A 183 15.95 -29.24 4.61
C LYS A 183 15.63 -28.23 5.70
N LEU A 184 16.01 -26.96 5.53
CA LEU A 184 15.70 -25.89 6.48
C LEU A 184 14.20 -25.60 6.51
N THR A 185 13.55 -25.52 5.34
CA THR A 185 12.09 -25.37 5.23
C THR A 185 11.39 -26.52 5.94
N ARG A 186 11.83 -27.76 5.72
CA ARG A 186 11.26 -28.93 6.41
C ARG A 186 11.43 -28.90 7.92
N LEU A 187 12.54 -28.38 8.43
CA LEU A 187 12.76 -28.22 9.87
C LEU A 187 11.83 -27.16 10.48
N ILE A 188 11.68 -26.01 9.81
CA ILE A 188 10.75 -24.95 10.23
C ILE A 188 9.31 -25.47 10.22
N GLU A 189 8.91 -26.17 9.15
CA GLU A 189 7.58 -26.78 9.03
C GLU A 189 7.32 -27.79 10.15
N LEU A 190 8.29 -28.64 10.49
CA LEU A 190 8.18 -29.58 11.60
C LEU A 190 8.01 -28.86 12.93
N GLU A 191 8.78 -27.81 13.19
CA GLU A 191 8.68 -27.02 14.42
C GLU A 191 7.32 -26.34 14.56
N THR A 192 6.76 -25.81 13.47
CA THR A 192 5.40 -25.25 13.48
C THR A 192 4.31 -26.32 13.61
N ASN A 193 4.52 -27.50 13.04
CA ASN A 193 3.62 -28.63 13.25
C ASN A 193 3.75 -29.25 14.65
N PHE A 194 4.88 -29.09 15.36
CA PHE A 194 5.00 -29.53 16.76
C PHE A 194 4.06 -28.76 17.71
N LEU A 195 3.61 -27.56 17.33
CA LEU A 195 2.52 -26.87 18.04
C LEU A 195 1.15 -27.55 17.82
N GLN A 196 1.02 -28.53 16.91
CA GLN A 196 -0.20 -29.31 16.68
C GLN A 196 -0.41 -30.48 17.64
N GLU A 197 0.61 -30.94 18.38
CA GLU A 197 0.51 -32.11 19.28
C GLU A 197 0.48 -31.76 20.79
N ARG A 198 -0.01 -30.57 21.18
CA ARG A 198 -0.33 -30.27 22.60
C ARG A 198 -1.76 -29.84 22.81
#